data_AF-A0A962IX54-F1
#
_entry.id   AF-A0A962IX54-F1
#
_cell.length_a   1.000
_cell.length_b   1.000
_cell.length_c   1.000
_cell.angle_alpha   90.00
_cell.angle_beta   90.00
_cell.angle_gamma   90.00
#
_symmetry.space_group_name_H-M   'P 1'
#
loop_
_entity.id
_entity.type
_entity.pdbx_description
1 polymer ?
#
loop_
_entity_poly.entity_id
_entity_poly.type
_entity_poly.pdbx_seq_one_letter_code
_entity_poly.pdbx_strand_id
1 'polypeptide(L)'
;ILGPGVLAGIIAITLRSVGFLAKLLYEAIEEIDTTQVEAITATGASQLQVLNYGIWPQILPAFAGNAVFRWDINIRESTVLGLVGAGGIGLQLQASINIVAWQQVSVILLCILGTVIFSEWISAKVRARLLGN
;
A
#
# COMPACT_ATOMS: atom_id res chain seq x y z
N ILE A 1 -20.40 -17.36 6.04
CA ILE A 1 -19.73 -17.35 7.38
C ILE A 1 -18.83 -16.12 7.58
N LEU A 2 -18.73 -15.19 6.63
CA LEU A 2 -18.37 -13.79 6.93
C LEU A 2 -19.48 -12.93 6.31
N GLY A 3 -20.35 -12.36 7.14
CA GLY A 3 -21.39 -11.42 6.68
C GLY A 3 -20.79 -10.07 6.27
N PRO A 4 -21.58 -9.13 5.74
CA PRO A 4 -21.12 -7.76 5.53
C PRO A 4 -20.62 -7.17 6.85
N GLY A 5 -19.42 -6.55 6.83
CA GLY A 5 -18.81 -6.00 8.03
C GLY A 5 -17.30 -5.73 7.89
N VAL A 6 -16.71 -5.17 8.94
CA VAL A 6 -15.31 -4.71 8.98
C VAL A 6 -14.32 -5.82 8.62
N LEU A 7 -14.50 -7.02 9.18
CA LEU A 7 -13.63 -8.17 8.90
C LEU A 7 -13.67 -8.58 7.42
N ALA A 8 -14.85 -8.56 6.79
CA ALA A 8 -14.97 -8.87 5.37
C ALA A 8 -14.22 -7.84 4.50
N GLY A 9 -14.33 -6.56 4.86
CA GLY A 9 -13.57 -5.48 4.22
C GLY A 9 -12.06 -5.64 4.37
N ILE A 10 -11.57 -5.89 5.59
CA ILE A 10 -10.14 -6.10 5.85
C ILE A 10 -9.59 -7.27 5.03
N ILE A 11 -10.29 -8.41 5.02
CA ILE A 11 -9.86 -9.60 4.26
C ILE A 11 -9.85 -9.30 2.75
N ALA A 12 -10.89 -8.64 2.23
CA ALA A 12 -10.96 -8.27 0.82
C ALA A 12 -9.79 -7.36 0.40
N ILE A 13 -9.52 -6.30 1.18
CA ILE A 13 -8.37 -5.40 0.92
C ILE A 13 -7.06 -6.15 1.05
N THR A 14 -6.92 -7.01 2.06
CA THR A 14 -5.66 -7.74 2.33
C THR A 14 -5.33 -8.68 1.19
N LEU A 15 -6.28 -9.52 0.77
CA LEU A 15 -6.06 -10.47 -0.33
C LEU A 15 -5.71 -9.74 -1.64
N ARG A 16 -6.43 -8.67 -1.95
CA ARG A 16 -6.15 -7.82 -3.13
C ARG A 16 -4.78 -7.13 -3.03
N SER A 17 -4.40 -6.72 -1.82
CA SER A 17 -3.12 -6.07 -1.55
C SER A 17 -1.96 -7.05 -1.74
N VAL A 18 -2.05 -8.22 -1.11
CA VAL A 18 -1.02 -9.27 -1.19
C VAL A 18 -0.81 -9.73 -2.63
N GLY A 19 -1.89 -10.04 -3.37
CA GLY A 19 -1.77 -10.52 -4.75
C GLY A 19 -1.05 -9.53 -5.68
N PHE A 20 -1.37 -8.25 -5.59
CA PHE A 20 -0.71 -7.23 -6.40
C PHE A 20 0.72 -6.94 -5.94
N LEU A 21 1.01 -6.92 -4.62
CA LEU A 21 2.39 -6.75 -4.15
C LEU A 21 3.26 -7.94 -4.56
N ALA A 22 2.72 -9.16 -4.50
CA ALA A 22 3.43 -10.37 -4.94
C ALA A 22 3.80 -10.29 -6.43
N LYS A 23 2.86 -9.87 -7.29
CA LYS A 23 3.13 -9.68 -8.71
C LYS A 23 4.24 -8.64 -8.96
N LEU A 24 4.15 -7.46 -8.34
CA LEU A 24 5.14 -6.40 -8.56
C LEU A 24 6.52 -6.75 -7.98
N LEU A 25 6.55 -7.48 -6.86
CA LEU A 25 7.80 -8.01 -6.31
C LEU A 25 8.41 -9.05 -7.23
N TYR A 26 7.59 -9.92 -7.83
CA TYR A 26 8.05 -10.89 -8.82
C TYR A 26 8.67 -10.20 -10.04
N GLU A 27 7.99 -9.19 -10.61
CA GLU A 27 8.51 -8.38 -11.72
C GLU A 27 9.83 -7.70 -11.34
N ALA A 28 9.93 -7.13 -10.13
CA ALA A 28 11.16 -6.52 -9.64
C ALA A 28 12.30 -7.53 -9.44
N ILE A 29 12.00 -8.77 -9.04
CA ILE A 29 12.98 -9.85 -8.91
C ILE A 29 13.46 -10.31 -10.30
N GLU A 30 12.59 -10.32 -11.30
CA GLU A 30 12.94 -10.70 -12.68
C GLU A 30 13.86 -9.67 -13.37
N GLU A 31 13.83 -8.42 -12.91
CA GLU A 31 14.64 -7.31 -13.44
C GLU A 31 16.01 -7.13 -12.75
N ILE A 32 16.33 -7.91 -11.71
CA ILE A 32 17.61 -7.77 -11.00
C ILE A 32 18.82 -8.14 -11.86
N ASP A 33 19.97 -7.54 -11.57
CA ASP A 33 21.25 -7.91 -12.18
C ASP A 33 21.74 -9.23 -11.59
N THR A 34 21.64 -10.30 -12.37
CA THR A 34 22.10 -11.65 -11.98
C THR A 34 23.61 -11.69 -11.76
N THR A 35 24.39 -10.81 -12.41
CA THR A 35 25.84 -10.73 -12.26
C THR A 35 26.23 -10.38 -10.82
N GLN A 36 25.49 -9.46 -10.18
CA GLN A 36 25.73 -9.09 -8.78
C GLN A 36 25.44 -10.25 -7.83
N VAL A 37 24.39 -11.02 -8.13
CA VAL A 37 24.00 -12.21 -7.35
C VAL A 37 25.05 -13.32 -7.48
N GLU A 38 25.54 -13.57 -8.69
CA GLU A 38 26.61 -14.53 -8.97
C GLU A 38 27.93 -14.14 -8.30
N ALA A 39 28.30 -12.85 -8.32
CA ALA A 39 29.49 -12.35 -7.66
C ALA A 39 29.49 -12.60 -6.15
N ILE A 40 28.35 -12.38 -5.48
CA ILE A 40 28.19 -12.67 -4.04
C ILE A 40 28.20 -14.18 -3.79
N THR A 41 27.59 -14.97 -4.66
CA THR A 41 27.60 -16.43 -4.56
C THR A 41 29.02 -16.99 -4.67
N ALA A 42 29.84 -16.42 -5.58
CA ALA A 42 31.23 -16.82 -5.79
C ALA A 42 32.15 -16.56 -4.59
N THR A 43 31.77 -15.70 -3.64
CA THR A 43 32.53 -15.51 -2.39
C THR A 43 32.32 -16.65 -1.38
N GLY A 44 31.51 -17.66 -1.70
CA GLY A 44 31.12 -18.73 -0.78
C GLY A 44 29.98 -18.33 0.16
N ALA A 45 29.18 -17.32 -0.19
CA ALA A 45 28.05 -16.85 0.60
C ALA A 45 26.94 -17.92 0.70
N SER A 46 26.33 -18.05 1.88
CA SER A 46 25.14 -18.89 2.09
C SER A 46 23.91 -18.31 1.38
N GLN A 47 22.90 -19.15 1.11
CA GLN A 47 21.65 -18.73 0.44
C GLN A 47 20.99 -17.50 1.08
N LEU A 48 21.02 -17.40 2.42
CA LEU A 48 20.44 -16.28 3.15
C LEU A 48 21.25 -14.98 2.96
N GLN A 49 22.58 -15.09 2.80
CA GLN A 49 23.44 -13.95 2.48
C GLN A 49 23.23 -13.50 1.03
N VAL A 50 23.10 -14.43 0.09
CA VAL A 50 22.78 -14.10 -1.32
C VAL A 50 21.44 -13.37 -1.41
N LEU A 51 20.42 -13.82 -0.67
CA LEU A 51 19.13 -13.13 -0.59
C LEU A 51 19.28 -11.71 -0.02
N ASN A 52 19.91 -11.56 1.14
CA ASN A 52 19.95 -10.28 1.86
C ASN A 52 20.90 -9.24 1.24
N TYR A 53 21.97 -9.68 0.58
CA TYR A 53 23.01 -8.79 0.04
C TYR A 53 23.01 -8.72 -1.49
N GLY A 54 22.50 -9.75 -2.19
CA GLY A 54 22.43 -9.78 -3.64
C GLY A 54 21.08 -9.37 -4.19
N ILE A 55 19.99 -9.87 -3.62
CA ILE A 55 18.64 -9.68 -4.19
C ILE A 55 17.91 -8.53 -3.49
N TRP A 56 17.82 -8.59 -2.15
CA TRP A 56 17.04 -7.65 -1.35
C TRP A 56 17.39 -6.17 -1.60
N PRO A 57 18.66 -5.76 -1.68
CA PRO A 57 19.02 -4.37 -1.90
C PRO A 57 18.56 -3.84 -3.27
N GLN A 58 18.52 -4.70 -4.29
CA GLN A 58 18.10 -4.34 -5.65
C GLN A 58 16.57 -4.12 -5.72
N ILE A 59 15.79 -4.97 -5.04
CA ILE A 59 14.32 -4.89 -5.06
C ILE A 59 13.74 -3.93 -3.99
N LEU A 60 14.52 -3.55 -2.99
CA LEU A 60 14.07 -2.71 -1.86
C LEU A 60 13.47 -1.37 -2.30
N PRO A 61 14.05 -0.61 -3.27
CA PRO A 61 13.44 0.64 -3.74
C PRO A 61 12.07 0.42 -4.37
N ALA A 62 11.93 -0.63 -5.20
CA ALA A 62 10.66 -1.00 -5.82
C ALA A 62 9.63 -1.44 -4.76
N PHE A 63 10.04 -2.28 -3.81
CA PHE A 63 9.18 -2.70 -2.70
C PHE A 63 8.68 -1.52 -1.87
N ALA A 64 9.57 -0.62 -1.45
CA ALA A 64 9.23 0.55 -0.65
C ALA A 64 8.31 1.50 -1.43
N GLY A 65 8.58 1.74 -2.72
CA GLY A 65 7.71 2.53 -3.59
C GLY A 65 6.31 1.94 -3.75
N ASN A 66 6.22 0.62 -3.91
CA ASN A 66 4.96 -0.11 -4.04
C ASN A 66 4.17 -0.18 -2.73
N ALA A 67 4.86 -0.33 -1.60
CA ALA A 67 4.24 -0.34 -0.28
C ALA A 67 3.60 1.01 0.05
N VAL A 68 4.30 2.11 -0.21
CA VAL A 68 3.77 3.47 0.03
C VAL A 68 2.60 3.78 -0.90
N PHE A 69 2.73 3.43 -2.18
CA PHE A 69 1.61 3.55 -3.13
C PHE A 69 0.38 2.75 -2.70
N ARG A 70 0.57 1.53 -2.18
CA ARG A 70 -0.54 0.71 -1.70
C ARG A 70 -1.18 1.28 -0.44
N TRP A 71 -0.38 1.80 0.48
CA TRP A 71 -0.87 2.45 1.68
C TRP A 71 -1.79 3.64 1.33
N ASP A 72 -1.38 4.47 0.38
CA ASP A 72 -2.15 5.58 -0.14
C ASP A 72 -3.50 5.13 -0.76
N ILE A 73 -3.47 4.08 -1.59
CA ILE A 73 -4.70 3.47 -2.14
C ILE A 73 -5.61 2.95 -1.03
N ASN A 74 -5.06 2.26 -0.03
CA ASN A 74 -5.84 1.67 1.05
C ASN A 74 -6.58 2.75 1.88
N ILE A 75 -5.98 3.94 2.06
CA ILE A 75 -6.63 5.08 2.71
C ILE A 75 -7.88 5.51 1.93
N ARG A 76 -7.76 5.71 0.61
CA ARG A 76 -8.91 6.06 -0.25
C ARG A 76 -9.96 4.95 -0.29
N GLU A 77 -9.53 3.69 -0.43
CA GLU A 77 -10.43 2.54 -0.47
C GLU A 77 -11.21 2.39 0.83
N SER A 78 -10.62 2.72 2.00
CA SER A 78 -11.32 2.67 3.28
C SER A 78 -12.53 3.61 3.35
N THR A 79 -12.48 4.74 2.63
CA THR A 79 -13.61 5.69 2.57
C THR A 79 -14.76 5.10 1.74
N VAL A 80 -14.44 4.49 0.60
CA VAL A 80 -15.45 3.84 -0.27
C VAL A 80 -16.04 2.61 0.42
N LEU A 81 -15.18 1.78 1.02
CA LEU A 81 -15.60 0.55 1.70
C LEU A 81 -16.43 0.84 2.95
N GLY A 82 -16.22 1.96 3.63
CA GLY A 82 -17.06 2.38 4.74
C GLY A 82 -18.52 2.64 4.34
N LEU A 83 -18.79 3.04 3.10
CA LEU A 83 -20.16 3.21 2.59
C LEU A 83 -20.92 1.88 2.43
N VAL A 84 -20.21 0.79 2.12
CA VAL A 84 -20.80 -0.55 1.96
C VAL A 84 -20.81 -1.36 3.26
N GLY A 85 -20.55 -0.72 4.40
CA GLY A 85 -20.61 -1.34 5.73
C GLY A 85 -19.33 -2.04 6.18
N ALA A 86 -18.20 -1.84 5.49
CA ALA A 86 -16.91 -2.35 5.92
C ALA A 86 -16.25 -1.51 7.05
N GLY A 87 -16.93 -0.47 7.55
CA GLY A 87 -16.43 0.42 8.60
C GLY A 87 -15.43 1.48 8.14
N GLY A 88 -14.87 2.24 9.08
CA GLY A 88 -13.94 3.34 8.81
C GLY A 88 -14.64 4.69 8.55
N ILE A 89 -13.91 5.64 7.96
CA ILE A 89 -14.36 7.03 7.78
C ILE A 89 -15.63 7.10 6.92
N GLY A 90 -15.77 6.21 5.93
CA GLY A 90 -16.97 6.11 5.10
C GLY A 90 -18.24 5.75 5.87
N LEU A 91 -18.13 5.00 6.97
CA LEU A 91 -19.28 4.66 7.81
C LEU A 91 -19.80 5.91 8.54
N GLN A 92 -18.88 6.73 9.06
CA GLN A 92 -19.23 8.01 9.68
C GLN A 92 -19.85 8.97 8.66
N LEU A 93 -19.29 9.03 7.45
CA LEU A 93 -19.83 9.83 6.35
C LEU A 93 -21.27 9.40 6.01
N GLN A 94 -21.51 8.10 5.84
CA GLN A 94 -22.84 7.56 5.56
C GLN A 94 -23.83 7.86 6.70
N ALA A 95 -23.39 7.73 7.95
CA ALA A 95 -24.23 8.05 9.11
C ALA A 95 -24.63 9.53 9.12
N SER A 96 -23.71 10.46 8.85
CA SER A 96 -23.99 11.90 8.76
C SER A 96 -24.91 12.25 7.57
N ILE A 97 -24.77 11.57 6.43
CA ILE A 97 -25.68 11.72 5.28
C ILE A 97 -27.10 11.27 5.65
N ASN A 98 -27.23 10.14 6.33
CA ASN A 98 -28.54 9.58 6.70
C ASN A 98 -29.34 10.49 7.62
N ILE A 99 -28.67 11.25 8.50
CA ILE A 99 -29.30 12.24 9.38
C ILE A 99 -29.35 13.65 8.78
N VAL A 100 -28.95 13.82 7.50
CA VAL A 100 -28.96 15.10 6.78
C VAL A 100 -28.08 16.17 7.48
N ALA A 101 -27.02 15.75 8.17
CA ALA A 101 -26.09 16.63 8.89
C ALA A 101 -25.02 17.20 7.94
N TRP A 102 -25.41 18.11 7.05
CA TRP A 102 -24.52 18.66 6.01
C TRP A 102 -23.24 19.30 6.55
N GLN A 103 -23.28 19.97 7.71
CA GLN A 103 -22.06 20.45 8.38
C GLN A 103 -21.05 19.32 8.65
N GLN A 104 -21.50 18.19 9.20
CA GLN A 104 -20.61 17.05 9.50
C GLN A 104 -20.10 16.40 8.21
N VAL A 105 -20.98 16.25 7.22
CA VAL A 105 -20.60 15.72 5.89
C VAL A 105 -19.47 16.55 5.29
N SER A 106 -19.59 17.88 5.28
CA SER A 106 -18.56 18.77 4.75
C SER A 106 -17.22 18.66 5.50
N VAL A 107 -17.24 18.56 6.84
CA VAL A 107 -16.03 18.39 7.64
C VAL A 107 -15.36 17.06 7.34
N ILE A 108 -16.12 15.97 7.29
CA ILE A 108 -15.59 14.63 6.98
C ILE A 108 -14.95 14.62 5.58
N LEU A 109 -15.60 15.22 4.58
CA LEU A 109 -15.06 15.33 3.22
C LEU A 109 -13.75 16.15 3.19
N LEU A 110 -13.66 17.25 3.93
CA LEU A 110 -12.42 18.04 4.04
C LEU A 110 -11.30 17.23 4.71
N CYS A 111 -11.60 16.45 5.75
CA CYS A 111 -10.62 15.57 6.39
C CYS A 111 -10.11 14.47 5.44
N ILE A 112 -11.00 13.84 4.67
CA ILE A 112 -10.63 12.86 3.65
C ILE A 112 -9.71 13.53 2.62
N LEU A 113 -10.11 14.68 2.08
CA LEU A 113 -9.33 15.41 1.08
C LEU A 113 -7.94 15.78 1.61
N GLY A 114 -7.86 16.33 2.83
CA GLY A 114 -6.59 16.66 3.47
C GLY A 114 -5.68 15.44 3.67
N THR A 115 -6.26 14.30 4.06
CA THR A 115 -5.51 13.05 4.24
C THR A 115 -4.98 12.53 2.89
N VAL A 116 -5.79 12.60 1.83
CA VAL A 116 -5.37 12.19 0.48
C VAL A 116 -4.22 13.07 -0.01
N ILE A 117 -4.35 14.40 0.08
CA ILE A 117 -3.29 15.33 -0.35
C ILE A 117 -2.00 15.08 0.44
N PHE A 118 -2.11 14.89 1.75
CA PHE A 118 -0.96 14.61 2.61
C PHE A 118 -0.29 13.27 2.25
N SER A 119 -1.09 12.23 2.00
CA SER A 119 -0.61 10.91 1.59
C SER A 119 0.07 10.93 0.22
N GLU A 120 -0.48 11.67 -0.74
CA GLU A 120 0.15 11.88 -2.06
C GLU A 120 1.50 12.60 -1.93
N TRP A 121 1.57 13.63 -1.07
CA TRP A 121 2.82 14.34 -0.81
C TRP A 121 3.90 13.44 -0.19
N ILE A 122 3.55 12.61 0.82
CA ILE A 122 4.47 11.62 1.39
C ILE A 122 4.92 10.64 0.32
N SER A 123 3.97 10.12 -0.46
CA SER A 123 4.24 9.13 -1.51
C SER A 123 5.19 9.66 -2.57
N ALA A 124 4.98 10.89 -3.02
CA ALA A 124 5.85 11.58 -3.97
C ALA A 124 7.26 11.78 -3.38
N LYS A 125 7.36 12.22 -2.12
CA LYS A 125 8.64 12.45 -1.45
C LYS A 125 9.45 11.17 -1.23
N VAL A 126 8.79 10.08 -0.87
CA VAL A 126 9.44 8.77 -0.71
C VAL A 126 9.92 8.25 -2.07
N ARG A 127 9.10 8.33 -3.12
CA ARG A 127 9.53 7.96 -4.48
C ARG A 127 10.71 8.78 -4.97
N ALA A 128 10.68 10.10 -4.79
CA ALA A 128 11.77 10.99 -5.21
C ALA A 128 13.11 10.64 -4.53
N ARG A 129 13.08 10.25 -3.25
CA ARG A 129 14.28 9.83 -2.52
C ARG A 129 14.79 8.44 -2.90
N LEU A 130 13.90 7.52 -3.29
CA LEU A 130 14.26 6.15 -3.66
C LEU A 130 14.74 6.03 -5.10
N LEU A 131 14.24 6.87 -6.01
CA LEU A 131 14.57 6.84 -7.44
C LEU A 131 15.74 7.76 -7.84
N GLY A 132 16.33 8.49 -6.89
CA GLY A 132 17.54 9.28 -7.11
C GLY A 132 17.33 10.44 -8.09
N ASN A 133 16.85 11.57 -7.56
CA ASN A 133 17.31 12.89 -7.98
C ASN A 133 18.15 13.49 -6.86
#